data_AF-A0A914XKZ8-F1
#
_entry.id   AF-A0A914XKZ8-F1
#
_cell.length_a   1.000
_cell.length_b   1.000
_cell.length_c   1.000
_cell.angle_alpha   90.00
_cell.angle_beta   90.00
_cell.angle_gamma   90.00
#
_symmetry.space_group_name_H-M   'P 1'
#
loop_
_entity.id
_entity.type
_entity.pdbx_description
1 polymer ?
#
loop_
_entity_poly.entity_id
_entity_poly.type
_entity_poly.pdbx_seq_one_letter_code
_entity_poly.pdbx_strand_id
1 'polypeptide(L)'
;MTTLAYEWGQSQRKGGSRKLITPAPPAAEGVAQVHTWTSYRGAYVVEGEEKRLFRCTECQRIKEHSEGAFPVPSLRMANVGQPGERLEVEPSAVLGKHFCLPLKRSAVVGDQLYLEQRELVAMSGKRAMKAHMDALQAVETSRFALVTEVERNEARDRMANERTRKRGYQRARKDKYPTVASVAEIPNELAMPWSSRFAQEGDASFGQSYLIYQDDTPDFEMAVFASPGNIDSLHRSAHWVLDGNFKYRPAGMQQLYSIHGFVQAANGEYEAKTLVAAIMKSRTAEMYERMFGVVRAQLVERFGPIGAMGAGGRAHFDFEPAAVGAFEAVFGPNLTNMCLFHYTNCVNKKIQGLGLSTTYQECRFVNRFVRKMVALCMLNVDHVLKAFKLVCTVPSELDGNEECPCRDTPHPALPL
;
A
#
# COMPACT_ATOMS: atom_id res chain seq x y z
N MET A 1 23.23 60.35 19.75
CA MET A 1 23.49 59.40 18.65
C MET A 1 22.90 58.06 19.08
N THR A 2 21.87 57.60 18.39
CA THR A 2 21.12 56.38 18.74
C THR A 2 21.91 55.16 18.31
N THR A 3 22.27 54.28 19.24
CA THR A 3 22.84 52.96 18.95
C THR A 3 21.77 52.13 18.23
N LEU A 4 21.97 51.82 16.95
CA LEU A 4 21.06 50.96 16.19
C LEU A 4 21.36 49.50 16.57
N ALA A 5 20.41 48.83 17.23
CA ALA A 5 20.49 47.40 17.53
C ALA A 5 19.89 46.59 16.38
N TYR A 6 20.66 45.66 15.81
CA TYR A 6 20.20 44.75 14.75
C TYR A 6 20.15 43.31 15.28
N GLU A 7 19.07 42.58 14.98
CA GLU A 7 19.03 41.11 15.12
C GLU A 7 19.83 40.46 13.99
N TRP A 8 20.50 39.33 14.26
CA TRP A 8 21.36 38.69 13.26
C TRP A 8 21.40 37.16 13.33
N GLY A 9 21.75 36.54 12.20
CA GLY A 9 22.01 35.10 12.07
C GLY A 9 23.36 34.79 11.41
N GLN A 10 23.93 33.61 11.69
CA GLN A 10 25.24 33.17 11.16
C GLN A 10 25.06 32.07 10.10
N SER A 11 25.61 32.28 8.90
CA SER A 11 25.65 31.25 7.85
C SER A 11 27.07 30.67 7.72
N GLN A 12 27.21 29.35 7.89
CA GLN A 12 28.43 28.61 7.57
C GLN A 12 28.25 27.87 6.25
N ARG A 13 28.81 28.40 5.15
CA ARG A 13 29.08 27.58 3.97
C ARG A 13 30.40 26.82 4.18
N LYS A 14 30.43 25.54 3.76
CA LYS A 14 31.68 24.76 3.67
C LYS A 14 32.62 25.47 2.67
N GLY A 15 33.76 25.95 3.17
CA GLY A 15 34.80 26.60 2.38
C GLY A 15 34.59 28.11 2.20
N GLY A 16 35.17 28.90 3.11
CA GLY A 16 35.43 30.33 2.90
C GLY A 16 34.36 31.29 3.48
N SER A 17 34.71 31.91 4.61
CA SER A 17 34.10 33.08 5.28
C SER A 17 32.72 32.91 5.96
N ARG A 18 32.68 33.18 7.29
CA ARG A 18 31.44 33.31 8.08
C ARG A 18 30.66 34.54 7.59
N LYS A 19 29.37 34.37 7.30
CA LYS A 19 28.48 35.48 6.93
C LYS A 19 27.52 35.83 8.05
N LEU A 20 27.40 37.12 8.33
CA LEU A 20 26.42 37.74 9.22
C LEU A 20 25.22 38.20 8.39
N ILE A 21 24.00 38.04 8.90
CA ILE A 21 22.77 38.45 8.21
C ILE A 21 22.05 39.48 9.06
N THR A 22 21.73 40.67 8.54
CA THR A 22 20.98 41.71 9.29
C THR A 22 19.77 42.22 8.49
N PRO A 23 18.69 42.69 9.13
CA PRO A 23 17.62 43.42 8.47
C PRO A 23 18.16 44.67 7.78
N ALA A 24 17.64 45.01 6.60
CA ALA A 24 17.88 46.29 5.95
C ALA A 24 17.07 47.41 6.62
N PRO A 25 17.58 48.66 6.67
CA PRO A 25 16.71 49.79 6.96
C PRO A 25 15.56 49.82 5.93
N PRO A 26 14.35 50.23 6.33
CA PRO A 26 13.19 50.18 5.46
C PRO A 26 13.41 51.09 4.25
N ALA A 27 13.66 50.49 3.08
CA ALA A 27 13.43 51.18 1.82
C ALA A 27 11.92 51.46 1.72
N ALA A 28 11.55 52.60 1.12
CA ALA A 28 10.16 52.96 0.91
C ALA A 28 9.38 51.77 0.32
N GLU A 29 8.21 51.50 0.93
CA GLU A 29 7.26 50.43 0.60
C GLU A 29 7.63 49.00 1.00
N GLY A 30 7.32 48.64 2.26
CA GLY A 30 6.67 47.37 2.63
C GLY A 30 7.40 46.03 2.41
N VAL A 31 8.59 46.01 1.80
CA VAL A 31 9.36 44.79 1.57
C VAL A 31 10.47 44.70 2.61
N ALA A 32 10.35 43.76 3.56
CA ALA A 32 11.43 43.43 4.47
C ALA A 32 12.61 42.86 3.68
N GLN A 33 13.70 43.63 3.62
CA GLN A 33 14.91 43.32 2.90
C GLN A 33 16.02 42.93 3.88
N VAL A 34 16.97 42.10 3.46
CA VAL A 34 18.01 41.56 4.35
C VAL A 34 19.39 41.72 3.71
N HIS A 35 20.40 42.10 4.50
CA HIS A 35 21.80 42.22 4.08
C HIS A 35 22.64 41.06 4.63
N THR A 36 23.63 40.63 3.84
CA THR A 36 24.68 39.71 4.28
C THR A 36 26.02 40.44 4.39
N TRP A 37 26.80 40.12 5.42
CA TRP A 37 28.07 40.75 5.75
C TRP A 37 29.16 39.70 5.88
N THR A 38 30.36 40.01 5.40
CA THR A 38 31.54 39.13 5.44
C THR A 38 32.70 39.85 6.13
N SER A 39 33.52 39.13 6.91
CA SER A 39 34.70 39.72 7.54
C SER A 39 35.71 40.17 6.47
N TYR A 40 36.14 41.44 6.49
CA TYR A 40 36.97 41.99 5.41
C TYR A 40 38.42 42.27 5.81
N ARG A 41 38.74 42.53 7.09
CA ARG A 41 40.09 42.92 7.53
C ARG A 41 40.68 42.13 8.71
N GLY A 42 40.07 40.99 9.07
CA GLY A 42 40.52 40.21 10.22
C GLY A 42 40.19 40.89 11.56
N ALA A 43 40.55 40.23 12.67
CA ALA A 43 40.33 40.72 14.02
C ALA A 43 41.46 41.67 14.47
N TYR A 44 41.13 42.67 15.28
CA TYR A 44 42.07 43.63 15.86
C TYR A 44 41.65 44.00 17.28
N VAL A 45 42.59 44.41 18.14
CA VAL A 45 42.30 44.72 19.55
C VAL A 45 42.27 46.24 19.76
N VAL A 46 41.22 46.74 20.43
CA VAL A 46 41.12 48.13 20.88
C VAL A 46 40.71 48.11 22.35
N GLU A 47 41.47 48.80 23.22
CA GLU A 47 41.19 48.88 24.66
C GLU A 47 41.03 47.52 25.36
N GLY A 48 41.71 46.48 24.87
CA GLY A 48 41.68 45.13 25.43
C GLY A 48 40.62 44.19 24.86
N GLU A 49 39.73 44.67 23.97
CA GLU A 49 38.68 43.85 23.35
C GLU A 49 38.99 43.49 21.88
N GLU A 50 38.75 42.23 21.51
CA GLU A 50 38.85 41.77 20.10
C GLU A 50 37.67 42.29 19.28
N LYS A 51 37.93 43.24 18.39
CA LYS A 51 36.99 43.82 17.44
C LYS A 51 37.19 43.22 16.04
N ARG A 52 36.11 43.09 15.27
CA ARG A 52 36.14 42.63 13.86
C ARG A 52 35.44 43.62 12.94
N LEU A 53 36.01 43.78 11.75
CA LEU A 53 35.47 44.61 10.68
C LEU A 53 34.70 43.78 9.67
N PHE A 54 33.41 44.06 9.54
CA PHE A 54 32.51 43.42 8.59
C PHE A 54 32.12 44.36 7.47
N ARG A 55 32.05 43.84 6.25
CA ARG A 55 31.63 44.57 5.05
C ARG A 55 30.50 43.81 4.36
N CYS A 56 29.51 44.51 3.83
CA CYS A 56 28.42 43.88 3.10
C CYS A 56 28.97 43.08 1.90
N THR A 57 28.49 41.84 1.74
CA THR A 57 29.00 40.88 0.76
C THR A 57 28.69 41.29 -0.69
N GLU A 58 27.56 41.95 -0.94
CA GLU A 58 27.16 42.37 -2.28
C GLU A 58 27.80 43.70 -2.73
N CYS A 59 28.46 44.42 -1.81
CA CYS A 59 29.14 45.69 -2.11
C CYS A 59 30.46 45.52 -2.88
N GLN A 60 30.92 44.30 -3.11
CA GLN A 60 32.06 44.06 -4.00
C GLN A 60 31.71 44.21 -5.49
N ARG A 61 30.42 44.24 -5.86
CA ARG A 61 30.00 44.16 -7.28
C ARG A 61 29.57 45.48 -7.92
N ILE A 62 29.26 46.52 -7.14
CA ILE A 62 28.68 47.77 -7.66
C ILE A 62 29.69 48.90 -7.49
N LYS A 63 30.16 49.48 -8.61
CA LYS A 63 31.10 50.62 -8.60
C LYS A 63 30.42 51.99 -8.72
N GLU A 64 29.14 52.08 -9.07
CA GLU A 64 28.43 53.36 -9.31
C GLU A 64 26.96 53.33 -8.85
N HIS A 65 26.39 54.52 -8.64
CA HIS A 65 25.01 54.75 -8.20
C HIS A 65 23.99 54.10 -9.15
N SER A 66 23.21 53.14 -8.64
CA SER A 66 21.99 52.64 -9.32
C SER A 66 20.74 53.16 -8.61
N GLU A 67 19.66 53.39 -9.35
CA GLU A 67 18.37 53.78 -8.77
C GLU A 67 17.92 52.76 -7.71
N GLY A 68 17.55 53.25 -6.53
CA GLY A 68 17.15 52.43 -5.38
C GLY A 68 18.28 52.01 -4.44
N ALA A 69 19.52 52.45 -4.66
CA ALA A 69 20.61 52.17 -3.75
C ALA A 69 20.73 53.21 -2.63
N PHE A 70 20.83 52.73 -1.38
CA PHE A 70 20.94 53.59 -0.18
C PHE A 70 22.34 53.49 0.45
N PRO A 71 22.84 54.56 1.09
CA PRO A 71 24.12 54.52 1.78
C PRO A 71 24.02 53.63 3.03
N VAL A 72 24.83 52.58 3.08
CA VAL A 72 24.94 51.72 4.27
C VAL A 72 26.31 51.94 4.93
N PRO A 73 26.39 52.17 6.25
CA PRO A 73 27.68 52.31 6.94
C PRO A 73 28.40 50.95 7.09
N SER A 74 29.73 50.97 7.11
CA SER A 74 30.54 49.79 7.47
C SER A 74 30.36 49.49 8.96
N LEU A 75 30.14 48.22 9.33
CA LEU A 75 29.90 47.83 10.73
C LEU A 75 31.21 47.42 11.41
N ARG A 76 31.51 48.07 12.54
CA ARG A 76 32.47 47.58 13.54
C ARG A 76 31.71 46.88 14.63
N MET A 77 32.16 45.67 14.98
CA MET A 77 31.49 44.84 15.97
C MET A 77 32.51 44.31 16.98
N ALA A 78 32.19 44.45 18.27
CA ALA A 78 32.89 43.79 19.38
C ALA A 78 32.16 42.47 19.69
N ASN A 79 32.90 41.42 20.04
CA ASN A 79 32.38 40.10 20.44
C ASN A 79 31.28 39.52 19.51
N VAL A 80 31.68 38.79 18.46
CA VAL A 80 30.73 38.01 17.64
C VAL A 80 30.29 36.78 18.44
N GLY A 81 29.26 36.96 19.27
CA GLY A 81 28.66 35.94 20.11
C GLY A 81 27.81 34.90 19.35
N GLN A 82 26.93 34.19 20.07
CA GLN A 82 26.04 33.18 19.46
C GLN A 82 24.92 33.83 18.63
N PRO A 83 24.37 33.15 17.61
CA PRO A 83 23.24 33.67 16.83
C PRO A 83 22.08 34.10 17.76
N GLY A 84 21.55 35.31 17.58
CA GLY A 84 20.47 35.87 18.40
C GLY A 84 20.91 36.80 19.54
N GLU A 85 22.21 36.93 19.84
CA GLU A 85 22.68 37.93 20.81
C GLU A 85 22.71 39.35 20.19
N ARG A 86 22.34 40.37 20.97
CA ARG A 86 22.36 41.78 20.53
C ARG A 86 23.80 42.25 20.29
N LEU A 87 24.05 42.84 19.12
CA LEU A 87 25.35 43.41 18.77
C LEU A 87 25.31 44.93 18.89
N GLU A 88 26.35 45.51 19.50
CA GLU A 88 26.54 46.96 19.54
C GLU A 88 27.35 47.44 18.33
N VAL A 89 26.84 48.48 17.67
CA VAL A 89 27.49 49.13 16.52
C VAL A 89 28.06 50.47 16.98
N GLU A 90 29.38 50.65 16.83
CA GLU A 90 30.08 51.87 17.24
C GLU A 90 29.73 53.06 16.30
N PRO A 91 29.08 54.14 16.79
CA PRO A 91 28.52 55.20 15.92
C PRO A 91 29.56 56.04 15.16
N SER A 92 30.81 56.08 15.64
CA SER A 92 31.89 56.89 15.07
C SER A 92 32.59 56.25 13.87
N ALA A 93 32.18 55.05 13.44
CA ALA A 93 32.70 54.38 12.25
C ALA A 93 32.15 55.00 10.94
N VAL A 94 32.43 56.28 10.71
CA VAL A 94 32.20 56.91 9.40
C VAL A 94 33.33 56.46 8.47
N LEU A 95 33.12 55.33 7.78
CA LEU A 95 34.02 54.89 6.71
C LEU A 95 33.23 54.48 5.47
N GLY A 96 33.15 55.44 4.54
CA GLY A 96 32.76 55.30 3.13
C GLY A 96 31.26 55.06 2.89
N LYS A 97 30.57 56.05 2.30
CA LYS A 97 29.25 55.81 1.68
C LYS A 97 29.41 54.71 0.62
N HIS A 98 28.61 53.66 0.69
CA HIS A 98 28.55 52.65 -0.36
C HIS A 98 27.09 52.23 -0.64
N PHE A 99 26.85 51.80 -1.87
CA PHE A 99 25.52 51.49 -2.42
C PHE A 99 25.29 49.98 -2.39
N CYS A 100 24.14 49.52 -1.87
CA CYS A 100 23.79 48.10 -1.79
C CYS A 100 22.37 47.83 -2.30
N LEU A 101 22.16 46.68 -2.96
CA LEU A 101 20.85 46.15 -3.29
C LEU A 101 20.42 45.08 -2.26
N PRO A 102 19.14 44.99 -1.92
CA PRO A 102 18.57 44.01 -1.00
C PRO A 102 18.43 42.59 -1.58
N LEU A 103 18.58 41.54 -0.75
CA LEU A 103 18.28 40.16 -1.15
C LEU A 103 16.76 39.91 -1.23
N LYS A 104 16.31 39.16 -2.25
CA LYS A 104 14.91 38.73 -2.39
C LYS A 104 14.54 37.73 -1.30
N ARG A 105 13.36 37.92 -0.66
CA ARG A 105 12.81 37.09 0.43
C ARG A 105 12.80 35.57 0.13
N SER A 106 12.64 35.18 -1.13
CA SER A 106 12.64 33.77 -1.58
C SER A 106 13.96 33.04 -1.32
N ALA A 107 15.09 33.74 -1.34
CA ALA A 107 16.40 33.14 -1.07
C ALA A 107 16.59 32.81 0.43
N VAL A 108 15.99 33.61 1.32
CA VAL A 108 16.03 33.42 2.78
C VAL A 108 15.11 32.27 3.20
N VAL A 109 13.89 32.21 2.63
CA VAL A 109 12.96 31.10 2.86
C VAL A 109 13.55 29.77 2.40
N GLY A 110 14.29 29.76 1.28
CA GLY A 110 15.00 28.57 0.79
C GLY A 110 16.09 28.08 1.75
N ASP A 111 16.89 29.00 2.32
CA ASP A 111 17.95 28.65 3.28
C ASP A 111 17.37 28.17 4.63
N GLN A 112 16.24 28.73 5.07
CA GLN A 112 15.57 28.32 6.31
C GLN A 112 14.91 26.95 6.18
N LEU A 113 14.23 26.69 5.05
CA LEU A 113 13.74 25.35 4.69
C LEU A 113 14.88 24.33 4.63
N TYR A 114 16.06 24.72 4.15
CA TYR A 114 17.23 23.84 4.11
C TYR A 114 17.76 23.50 5.52
N LEU A 115 17.69 24.43 6.48
CA LEU A 115 18.07 24.17 7.87
C LEU A 115 17.08 23.25 8.59
N GLU A 116 15.77 23.51 8.44
CA GLU A 116 14.71 22.62 8.96
C GLU A 116 14.81 21.21 8.36
N GLN A 117 15.13 21.11 7.05
CA GLN A 117 15.42 19.84 6.38
C GLN A 117 16.61 19.10 6.99
N ARG A 118 17.66 19.81 7.41
CA ARG A 118 18.82 19.19 8.05
C ARG A 118 18.49 18.63 9.43
N GLU A 119 17.63 19.30 10.20
CA GLU A 119 17.18 18.80 11.51
C GLU A 119 16.27 17.57 11.36
N LEU A 120 15.33 17.59 10.42
CA LEU A 120 14.47 16.44 10.11
C LEU A 120 15.27 15.22 9.59
N VAL A 121 16.34 15.47 8.84
CA VAL A 121 17.28 14.44 8.37
C VAL A 121 18.10 13.86 9.53
N ALA A 122 18.53 14.70 10.47
CA ALA A 122 19.25 14.25 11.67
C ALA A 122 18.36 13.34 12.55
N MET A 123 17.06 13.59 12.62
CA MET A 123 16.12 12.76 13.39
C MET A 123 15.72 11.45 12.68
N SER A 124 15.69 11.41 11.35
CA SER A 124 15.18 10.25 10.60
C SER A 124 16.26 9.22 10.18
N GLY A 125 17.55 9.58 10.24
CA GLY A 125 18.67 8.74 9.82
C GLY A 125 18.72 8.45 8.30
N LYS A 126 17.83 9.06 7.49
CA LYS A 126 17.74 8.87 6.04
C LYS A 126 18.21 10.12 5.28
N ARG A 127 18.71 9.95 4.05
CA ARG A 127 19.05 11.09 3.16
C ARG A 127 17.80 11.94 2.86
N ALA A 128 17.93 13.28 2.88
CA ALA A 128 16.85 14.27 2.72
C ALA A 128 15.85 13.98 1.59
N MET A 129 16.37 13.72 0.39
CA MET A 129 15.54 13.44 -0.78
C MET A 129 14.75 12.13 -0.64
N LYS A 130 15.31 11.13 0.04
CA LYS A 130 14.60 9.87 0.34
C LYS A 130 13.50 10.09 1.38
N ALA A 131 13.74 10.90 2.41
CA ALA A 131 12.72 11.24 3.40
C ALA A 131 11.53 12.01 2.78
N HIS A 132 11.81 12.96 1.88
CA HIS A 132 10.77 13.70 1.15
C HIS A 132 9.95 12.80 0.22
N MET A 133 10.62 11.94 -0.57
CA MET A 133 9.93 10.98 -1.43
C MET A 133 9.11 9.96 -0.62
N ASP A 134 9.64 9.48 0.52
CA ASP A 134 8.91 8.61 1.44
C ASP A 134 7.65 9.32 2.00
N ALA A 135 7.74 10.62 2.33
CA ALA A 135 6.61 11.41 2.83
C ALA A 135 5.55 11.67 1.75
N LEU A 136 5.94 12.06 0.53
CA LEU A 136 5.02 12.20 -0.60
C LEU A 136 4.34 10.87 -0.93
N GLN A 137 5.11 9.79 -0.94
CA GLN A 137 4.57 8.44 -1.16
C GLN A 137 3.60 8.04 -0.05
N ALA A 138 3.84 8.44 1.20
CA ALA A 138 2.92 8.20 2.32
C ALA A 138 1.60 8.99 2.15
N VAL A 139 1.65 10.25 1.71
CA VAL A 139 0.46 11.08 1.43
C VAL A 139 -0.38 10.46 0.31
N GLU A 140 0.23 10.11 -0.83
CA GLU A 140 -0.50 9.48 -1.94
C GLU A 140 -1.01 8.08 -1.58
N THR A 141 -0.31 7.36 -0.70
CA THR A 141 -0.79 6.09 -0.15
C THR A 141 -2.05 6.27 0.70
N SER A 142 -2.05 7.25 1.61
CA SER A 142 -3.21 7.54 2.46
C SER A 142 -4.39 8.00 1.63
N ARG A 143 -4.15 8.84 0.61
CA ARG A 143 -5.17 9.20 -0.38
C ARG A 143 -5.72 7.95 -1.05
N PHE A 144 -4.89 7.16 -1.73
CA PHE A 144 -5.30 5.93 -2.42
C PHE A 144 -6.13 4.98 -1.54
N ALA A 145 -5.83 4.90 -0.23
CA ALA A 145 -6.52 4.02 0.71
C ALA A 145 -7.88 4.51 1.22
N LEU A 146 -8.10 5.83 1.27
CA LEU A 146 -9.19 6.43 2.05
C LEU A 146 -10.18 7.25 1.22
N VAL A 147 -9.87 7.53 -0.04
CA VAL A 147 -10.64 8.41 -0.92
C VAL A 147 -11.60 7.65 -1.84
N THR A 148 -12.42 8.40 -2.58
CA THR A 148 -13.37 7.89 -3.59
C THR A 148 -12.66 7.13 -4.72
N GLU A 149 -13.40 6.39 -5.55
CA GLU A 149 -12.81 5.63 -6.66
C GLU A 149 -12.12 6.52 -7.70
N VAL A 150 -12.69 7.70 -7.98
CA VAL A 150 -12.13 8.69 -8.91
C VAL A 150 -10.79 9.21 -8.39
N GLU A 151 -10.75 9.70 -7.16
CA GLU A 151 -9.53 10.20 -6.51
C GLU A 151 -8.48 9.08 -6.32
N ARG A 152 -8.92 7.84 -6.14
CA ARG A 152 -8.05 6.66 -6.03
C ARG A 152 -7.36 6.37 -7.36
N ASN A 153 -8.07 6.48 -8.48
CA ASN A 153 -7.48 6.29 -9.81
C ASN A 153 -6.41 7.36 -10.08
N GLU A 154 -6.66 8.62 -9.72
CA GLU A 154 -5.66 9.67 -9.84
C GLU A 154 -4.45 9.44 -8.92
N ALA A 155 -4.68 9.02 -7.66
CA ALA A 155 -3.60 8.68 -6.73
C ALA A 155 -2.80 7.47 -7.24
N ARG A 156 -3.46 6.46 -7.82
CA ARG A 156 -2.83 5.24 -8.36
C ARG A 156 -1.76 5.56 -9.40
N ASP A 157 -2.01 6.56 -10.24
CA ASP A 157 -1.15 6.95 -11.35
C ASP A 157 0.05 7.78 -10.85
N ARG A 158 -0.05 8.40 -9.67
CA ARG A 158 1.03 9.15 -8.99
C ARG A 158 1.90 8.30 -8.07
N MET A 159 1.50 7.07 -7.75
CA MET A 159 2.24 6.20 -6.83
C MET A 159 3.28 5.32 -7.53
N ALA A 160 4.36 4.98 -6.81
CA ALA A 160 5.36 4.00 -7.22
C ALA A 160 4.77 2.59 -7.49
N ASN A 161 5.62 1.62 -7.87
CA ASN A 161 5.24 0.27 -8.30
C ASN A 161 4.11 -0.43 -7.49
N GLU A 162 3.39 -1.34 -8.13
CA GLU A 162 2.18 -1.99 -7.61
C GLU A 162 2.35 -2.60 -6.19
N ARG A 163 3.50 -3.20 -5.93
CA ARG A 163 3.81 -3.82 -4.64
C ARG A 163 3.82 -2.80 -3.50
N THR A 164 4.40 -1.62 -3.74
CA THR A 164 4.42 -0.52 -2.77
C THR A 164 3.01 0.00 -2.53
N ARG A 165 2.19 0.15 -3.57
CA ARG A 165 0.77 0.57 -3.47
C ARG A 165 -0.03 -0.40 -2.60
N LYS A 166 0.04 -1.71 -2.88
CA LYS A 166 -0.68 -2.74 -2.10
C LYS A 166 -0.28 -2.71 -0.61
N ARG A 167 1.03 -2.64 -0.32
CA ARG A 167 1.52 -2.57 1.06
C ARG A 167 1.14 -1.27 1.78
N GLY A 168 1.18 -0.16 1.06
CA GLY A 168 0.77 1.14 1.58
C GLY A 168 -0.72 1.15 1.91
N TYR A 169 -1.54 0.72 0.96
CA TYR A 169 -2.99 0.57 1.13
C TYR A 169 -3.35 -0.28 2.34
N GLN A 170 -2.73 -1.46 2.46
CA GLN A 170 -2.96 -2.36 3.60
C GLN A 170 -2.57 -1.74 4.94
N ARG A 171 -1.47 -0.98 4.99
CA ARG A 171 -1.03 -0.30 6.22
C ARG A 171 -1.98 0.83 6.61
N ALA A 172 -2.29 1.73 5.69
CA ALA A 172 -3.23 2.83 5.94
C ALA A 172 -4.61 2.33 6.38
N ARG A 173 -5.10 1.23 5.77
CA ARG A 173 -6.36 0.60 6.20
C ARG A 173 -6.25 -0.14 7.52
N LYS A 174 -5.10 -0.74 7.86
CA LYS A 174 -4.91 -1.37 9.18
C LYS A 174 -4.96 -0.33 10.30
N ASP A 175 -4.38 0.85 10.08
CA ASP A 175 -4.38 1.93 11.07
C ASP A 175 -5.80 2.51 11.23
N LYS A 176 -6.57 2.64 10.14
CA LYS A 176 -7.97 3.11 10.20
C LYS A 176 -8.95 2.04 10.74
N TYR A 177 -8.77 0.78 10.35
CA TYR A 177 -9.65 -0.32 10.69
C TYR A 177 -8.83 -1.39 11.43
N PRO A 178 -8.64 -1.24 12.75
CA PRO A 178 -7.99 -2.27 13.54
C PRO A 178 -8.81 -3.56 13.48
N THR A 179 -8.14 -4.68 13.75
CA THR A 179 -8.79 -5.98 13.75
C THR A 179 -9.90 -6.01 14.79
N VAL A 180 -11.14 -6.30 14.38
CA VAL A 180 -12.26 -6.50 15.31
C VAL A 180 -12.02 -7.76 16.16
N ALA A 181 -12.26 -7.65 17.46
CA ALA A 181 -12.12 -8.78 18.39
C ALA A 181 -13.33 -9.73 18.34
N SER A 182 -14.49 -9.16 18.01
CA SER A 182 -15.76 -9.86 17.88
C SER A 182 -16.57 -9.34 16.68
N VAL A 183 -17.45 -10.17 16.11
CA VAL A 183 -18.44 -9.71 15.13
C VAL A 183 -19.47 -8.75 15.75
N ALA A 184 -19.66 -8.76 17.07
CA ALA A 184 -20.49 -7.78 17.78
C ALA A 184 -20.02 -6.33 17.54
N GLU A 185 -18.74 -6.14 17.26
CA GLU A 185 -18.08 -4.84 17.14
C GLU A 185 -17.85 -4.41 15.68
N ILE A 186 -18.56 -5.02 14.71
CA ILE A 186 -18.41 -4.64 13.30
C ILE A 186 -18.79 -3.15 13.12
N PRO A 187 -17.86 -2.31 12.63
CA PRO A 187 -18.16 -0.90 12.42
C PRO A 187 -19.29 -0.72 11.39
N ASN A 188 -20.21 0.22 11.64
CA ASN A 188 -21.32 0.53 10.74
C ASN A 188 -20.87 0.78 9.29
N GLU A 189 -19.71 1.43 9.09
CA GLU A 189 -19.15 1.62 7.75
C GLU A 189 -18.94 0.29 7.01
N LEU A 190 -18.46 -0.76 7.70
CA LEU A 190 -18.24 -2.09 7.11
C LEU A 190 -19.55 -2.85 6.89
N ALA A 191 -20.60 -2.54 7.65
CA ALA A 191 -21.93 -3.07 7.45
C ALA A 191 -22.64 -2.47 6.23
N MET A 192 -22.07 -1.45 5.58
CA MET A 192 -22.63 -0.81 4.38
C MET A 192 -21.73 -1.05 3.14
N PRO A 193 -22.33 -1.21 1.94
CA PRO A 193 -21.56 -1.33 0.72
C PRO A 193 -20.90 0.03 0.42
N TRP A 194 -19.81 -0.01 -0.36
CA TRP A 194 -18.99 1.17 -0.57
C TRP A 194 -19.77 2.36 -1.14
N SER A 195 -20.67 2.12 -2.10
CA SER A 195 -21.56 3.12 -2.69
C SER A 195 -22.43 3.83 -1.65
N SER A 196 -23.00 3.07 -0.71
CA SER A 196 -23.88 3.61 0.34
C SER A 196 -23.18 4.49 1.35
N ARG A 197 -21.87 4.35 1.53
CA ARG A 197 -21.09 5.19 2.47
C ARG A 197 -21.05 6.66 2.08
N PHE A 198 -21.27 6.95 0.79
CA PHE A 198 -21.21 8.30 0.23
C PHE A 198 -22.54 8.72 -0.41
N ALA A 199 -23.56 7.86 -0.36
CA ALA A 199 -24.87 8.13 -0.93
C ALA A 199 -25.64 9.13 -0.07
N GLN A 200 -26.45 9.97 -0.71
CA GLN A 200 -27.38 10.90 -0.06
C GLN A 200 -28.82 10.41 -0.16
N GLU A 201 -29.69 10.97 0.68
CA GLU A 201 -31.12 10.65 0.67
C GLU A 201 -31.71 10.96 -0.71
N GLY A 202 -32.28 9.94 -1.37
CA GLY A 202 -32.74 9.99 -2.76
C GLY A 202 -31.89 9.18 -3.75
N ASP A 203 -30.64 8.84 -3.39
CA ASP A 203 -29.82 7.93 -4.21
C ASP A 203 -30.29 6.47 -4.08
N ALA A 204 -30.25 5.71 -5.18
CA ALA A 204 -30.63 4.30 -5.18
C ALA A 204 -29.77 3.42 -4.24
N SER A 205 -28.54 3.86 -3.93
CA SER A 205 -27.65 3.20 -2.99
C SER A 205 -27.78 3.69 -1.55
N PHE A 206 -28.63 4.68 -1.26
CA PHE A 206 -28.79 5.19 0.10
C PHE A 206 -29.36 4.12 1.04
N GLY A 207 -28.78 3.99 2.23
CA GLY A 207 -29.27 3.08 3.27
C GLY A 207 -29.15 1.57 2.97
N GLN A 208 -28.48 1.16 1.89
CA GLN A 208 -28.31 -0.28 1.64
C GLN A 208 -27.40 -0.93 2.70
N SER A 209 -27.80 -2.11 3.17
CA SER A 209 -26.96 -2.95 4.01
C SER A 209 -26.08 -3.86 3.16
N TYR A 210 -24.88 -4.11 3.67
CA TYR A 210 -23.94 -5.12 3.20
C TYR A 210 -23.78 -6.25 4.21
N LEU A 211 -24.04 -6.00 5.50
CA LEU A 211 -24.13 -7.05 6.51
C LEU A 211 -25.53 -7.64 6.49
N ILE A 212 -25.64 -8.91 6.09
CA ILE A 212 -26.93 -9.61 5.94
C ILE A 212 -27.23 -10.58 7.09
N TYR A 213 -26.20 -10.92 7.87
CA TYR A 213 -26.35 -11.76 9.06
C TYR A 213 -25.23 -11.49 10.05
N GLN A 214 -25.58 -11.50 11.34
CA GLN A 214 -24.65 -11.39 12.44
C GLN A 214 -25.16 -12.24 13.61
N ASP A 215 -24.27 -13.05 14.18
CA ASP A 215 -24.49 -13.86 15.37
C ASP A 215 -23.24 -13.74 16.23
N ASP A 216 -23.38 -13.23 17.45
CA ASP A 216 -22.29 -13.01 18.40
C ASP A 216 -22.24 -14.08 19.50
N THR A 217 -23.00 -15.17 19.33
CA THR A 217 -22.96 -16.30 20.26
C THR A 217 -21.54 -16.88 20.31
N PRO A 218 -20.91 -17.06 21.48
CA PRO A 218 -19.47 -17.36 21.60
C PRO A 218 -18.93 -18.51 20.73
N ASP A 219 -19.71 -19.57 20.54
CA ASP A 219 -19.33 -20.75 19.74
C ASP A 219 -19.79 -20.69 18.28
N PHE A 220 -20.76 -19.80 17.98
CA PHE A 220 -21.39 -19.64 16.67
C PHE A 220 -21.11 -18.28 16.03
N GLU A 221 -20.11 -17.58 16.56
CA GLU A 221 -19.82 -16.22 16.18
C GLU A 221 -19.54 -16.09 14.67
N MET A 222 -20.41 -15.37 13.98
CA MET A 222 -20.43 -15.29 12.52
C MET A 222 -20.99 -13.96 12.02
N ALA A 223 -20.40 -13.42 10.96
CA ALA A 223 -20.98 -12.33 10.19
C ALA A 223 -20.90 -12.64 8.70
N VAL A 224 -22.00 -12.46 7.98
CA VAL A 224 -22.09 -12.70 6.53
C VAL A 224 -22.39 -11.39 5.82
N PHE A 225 -21.61 -11.12 4.78
CA PHE A 225 -21.66 -9.88 4.02
C PHE A 225 -21.97 -10.15 2.56
N ALA A 226 -23.01 -9.50 2.03
CA ALA A 226 -23.36 -9.45 0.63
C ALA A 226 -24.32 -8.27 0.39
N SER A 227 -24.15 -7.53 -0.70
CA SER A 227 -25.16 -6.58 -1.15
C SER A 227 -26.26 -7.30 -1.95
N PRO A 228 -27.44 -6.70 -2.15
CA PRO A 228 -28.43 -7.25 -3.08
C PRO A 228 -27.82 -7.54 -4.46
N GLY A 229 -27.05 -6.60 -5.03
CA GLY A 229 -26.38 -6.80 -6.32
C GLY A 229 -25.38 -7.97 -6.33
N ASN A 230 -24.79 -8.30 -5.19
CA ASN A 230 -23.96 -9.50 -5.07
C ASN A 230 -24.79 -10.78 -5.12
N ILE A 231 -25.91 -10.84 -4.40
CA ILE A 231 -26.84 -11.98 -4.43
C ILE A 231 -27.39 -12.19 -5.84
N ASP A 232 -27.72 -11.11 -6.56
CA ASP A 232 -28.11 -11.19 -7.98
C ASP A 232 -27.03 -11.81 -8.86
N SER A 233 -25.81 -11.33 -8.69
CA SER A 233 -24.67 -11.77 -9.49
C SER A 233 -24.31 -13.22 -9.16
N LEU A 234 -24.49 -13.62 -7.91
CA LEU A 234 -24.25 -14.97 -7.45
C LEU A 234 -25.28 -15.92 -8.06
N HIS A 235 -26.56 -15.55 -8.01
CA HIS A 235 -27.66 -16.30 -8.64
C HIS A 235 -27.46 -16.50 -10.15
N ARG A 236 -26.97 -15.47 -10.86
CA ARG A 236 -26.68 -15.55 -12.31
C ARG A 236 -25.40 -16.33 -12.65
N SER A 237 -24.54 -16.61 -11.67
CA SER A 237 -23.27 -17.24 -11.94
C SER A 237 -23.39 -18.76 -12.04
N ALA A 238 -22.99 -19.33 -13.18
CA ALA A 238 -22.97 -20.77 -13.38
C ALA A 238 -21.89 -21.49 -12.56
N HIS A 239 -20.87 -20.76 -12.09
CA HIS A 239 -19.78 -21.33 -11.30
C HIS A 239 -19.53 -20.48 -10.05
N TRP A 240 -19.62 -21.13 -8.89
CA TRP A 240 -19.23 -20.53 -7.62
C TRP A 240 -17.88 -21.10 -7.22
N VAL A 241 -16.94 -20.24 -6.84
CA VAL A 241 -15.65 -20.68 -6.27
C VAL A 241 -15.67 -20.31 -4.80
N LEU A 242 -15.42 -21.30 -3.94
CA LEU A 242 -15.53 -21.14 -2.50
C LEU A 242 -14.18 -21.46 -1.86
N ASP A 243 -13.72 -20.56 -0.98
CA ASP A 243 -12.40 -20.68 -0.38
C ASP A 243 -12.34 -20.03 1.00
N GLY A 244 -11.67 -20.72 1.93
CA GLY A 244 -11.41 -20.26 3.29
C GLY A 244 -10.06 -19.55 3.38
N ASN A 245 -10.06 -18.28 3.80
CA ASN A 245 -8.83 -17.53 4.04
C ASN A 245 -8.48 -17.47 5.52
N PHE A 246 -7.38 -18.12 5.88
CA PHE A 246 -6.91 -18.17 7.26
C PHE A 246 -5.99 -17.00 7.63
N LYS A 247 -5.40 -16.31 6.66
CA LYS A 247 -4.38 -15.28 6.93
C LYS A 247 -4.99 -13.93 7.28
N TYR A 248 -6.11 -13.59 6.66
CA TYR A 248 -6.74 -12.27 6.77
C TYR A 248 -7.96 -12.25 7.70
N ARG A 249 -8.14 -13.32 8.48
CA ARG A 249 -9.21 -13.41 9.48
C ARG A 249 -8.97 -12.45 10.65
N PRO A 250 -10.04 -11.92 11.28
CA PRO A 250 -9.91 -11.19 12.53
C PRO A 250 -9.35 -12.05 13.67
N ALA A 251 -8.81 -11.38 14.71
CA ALA A 251 -8.32 -12.06 15.90
C ALA A 251 -9.49 -12.77 16.59
N GLY A 252 -9.25 -13.98 17.09
CA GLY A 252 -10.32 -14.79 17.71
C GLY A 252 -11.24 -15.52 16.72
N MET A 253 -11.09 -15.30 15.41
CA MET A 253 -11.81 -16.03 14.35
C MET A 253 -10.93 -17.13 13.75
N GLN A 254 -11.52 -18.16 13.15
CA GLN A 254 -10.77 -19.22 12.46
C GLN A 254 -10.63 -18.98 10.96
N GLN A 255 -11.55 -18.25 10.33
CA GLN A 255 -11.43 -17.94 8.91
C GLN A 255 -12.22 -16.71 8.46
N LEU A 256 -11.79 -16.14 7.34
CA LEU A 256 -12.61 -15.34 6.44
C LEU A 256 -12.95 -16.23 5.24
N TYR A 257 -14.19 -16.70 5.15
CA TYR A 257 -14.68 -17.50 4.04
C TYR A 257 -15.20 -16.61 2.92
N SER A 258 -15.03 -17.01 1.67
CA SER A 258 -15.44 -16.22 0.51
C SER A 258 -16.11 -17.08 -0.55
N ILE A 259 -17.21 -16.57 -1.10
CA ILE A 259 -17.93 -17.14 -2.25
C ILE A 259 -17.77 -16.16 -3.41
N HIS A 260 -17.17 -16.65 -4.47
CA HIS A 260 -16.92 -15.88 -5.68
C HIS A 260 -17.83 -16.36 -6.80
N GLY A 261 -18.33 -15.42 -7.59
CA GLY A 261 -19.03 -15.70 -8.84
C GLY A 261 -18.34 -15.00 -10.00
N PHE A 262 -18.52 -15.53 -11.20
CA PHE A 262 -18.07 -14.91 -12.43
C PHE A 262 -19.09 -13.88 -12.91
N VAL A 263 -18.63 -12.65 -13.11
CA VAL A 263 -19.43 -11.51 -13.60
C VAL A 263 -18.79 -10.99 -14.88
N GLN A 264 -19.58 -10.69 -15.89
CA GLN A 264 -19.08 -10.12 -17.13
C GLN A 264 -18.69 -8.64 -16.90
N ALA A 265 -17.44 -8.30 -17.18
CA ALA A 265 -16.91 -6.95 -17.13
C ALA A 265 -17.29 -6.17 -18.40
N ALA A 266 -17.09 -4.84 -18.37
CA ALA A 266 -17.46 -3.95 -19.48
C ALA A 266 -16.70 -4.24 -20.78
N ASN A 267 -15.53 -4.88 -20.70
CA ASN A 267 -14.76 -5.34 -21.86
C ASN A 267 -15.30 -6.65 -22.47
N GLY A 268 -16.38 -7.21 -21.92
CA GLY A 268 -17.00 -8.46 -22.36
C GLY A 268 -16.38 -9.72 -21.76
N GLU A 269 -15.27 -9.62 -21.02
CA GLU A 269 -14.61 -10.75 -20.35
C GLU A 269 -15.30 -11.10 -19.04
N TYR A 270 -15.16 -12.34 -18.58
CA TYR A 270 -15.66 -12.76 -17.27
C TYR A 270 -14.59 -12.62 -16.20
N GLU A 271 -14.93 -11.97 -15.09
CA GLU A 271 -14.07 -11.80 -13.93
C GLU A 271 -14.67 -12.48 -12.70
N ALA A 272 -13.84 -13.21 -11.95
CA ALA A 272 -14.23 -13.70 -10.63
C ALA A 272 -14.28 -12.53 -9.63
N LYS A 273 -15.43 -12.35 -8.99
CA LYS A 273 -15.65 -11.33 -7.95
C LYS A 273 -16.06 -12.03 -6.67
N THR A 274 -15.56 -11.55 -5.53
CA THR A 274 -16.10 -11.92 -4.22
C THR A 274 -17.49 -11.33 -4.09
N LEU A 275 -18.49 -12.19 -4.00
CA LEU A 275 -19.90 -11.80 -3.91
C LEU A 275 -20.42 -11.98 -2.49
N VAL A 276 -19.95 -13.01 -1.78
CA VAL A 276 -20.23 -13.19 -0.35
C VAL A 276 -18.91 -13.33 0.39
N ALA A 277 -18.82 -12.68 1.54
CA ALA A 277 -17.74 -12.90 2.50
C ALA A 277 -18.35 -13.24 3.86
N ALA A 278 -17.75 -14.18 4.59
CA ALA A 278 -18.18 -14.55 5.93
C ALA A 278 -17.00 -14.59 6.90
N ILE A 279 -17.12 -13.94 8.04
CA ILE A 279 -16.20 -14.07 9.16
C ILE A 279 -16.76 -15.16 10.06
N MET A 280 -15.96 -16.18 10.40
CA MET A 280 -16.45 -17.36 11.11
C MET A 280 -15.53 -17.76 12.27
N LYS A 281 -16.15 -18.05 13.43
CA LYS A 281 -15.47 -18.52 14.65
C LYS A 281 -14.80 -19.86 14.50
N SER A 282 -15.44 -20.77 13.76
CA SER A 282 -15.05 -22.15 13.62
C SER A 282 -15.22 -22.63 12.18
N ARG A 283 -14.71 -23.84 11.92
CA ARG A 283 -14.77 -24.52 10.61
C ARG A 283 -15.50 -25.86 10.73
N THR A 284 -16.48 -25.91 11.63
CA THR A 284 -17.32 -27.11 11.82
C THR A 284 -18.36 -27.18 10.70
N ALA A 285 -18.84 -28.40 10.40
CA ALA A 285 -19.92 -28.59 9.43
C ALA A 285 -21.14 -27.72 9.78
N GLU A 286 -21.54 -27.68 11.06
CA GLU A 286 -22.65 -26.85 11.53
C GLU A 286 -22.45 -25.36 11.21
N MET A 287 -21.25 -24.81 11.42
CA MET A 287 -20.98 -23.41 11.12
C MET A 287 -21.11 -23.12 9.61
N TYR A 288 -20.61 -24.03 8.77
CA TYR A 288 -20.78 -23.91 7.32
C TYR A 288 -22.25 -24.02 6.90
N GLU A 289 -23.01 -24.96 7.48
CA GLU A 289 -24.44 -25.13 7.18
C GLU A 289 -25.22 -23.86 7.52
N ARG A 290 -24.93 -23.23 8.66
CA ARG A 290 -25.52 -21.93 9.02
C ARG A 290 -25.17 -20.85 8.01
N MET A 291 -23.89 -20.71 7.65
CA MET A 291 -23.43 -19.72 6.69
C MET A 291 -24.09 -19.90 5.32
N PHE A 292 -24.11 -21.13 4.80
CA PHE A 292 -24.78 -21.45 3.54
C PHE A 292 -26.30 -21.28 3.63
N GLY A 293 -26.90 -21.58 4.78
CA GLY A 293 -28.31 -21.36 5.05
C GLY A 293 -28.70 -19.89 4.95
N VAL A 294 -27.87 -18.98 5.49
CA VAL A 294 -28.04 -17.52 5.33
C VAL A 294 -28.00 -17.12 3.86
N VAL A 295 -27.01 -17.60 3.10
CA VAL A 295 -26.89 -17.29 1.67
C VAL A 295 -28.09 -17.81 0.89
N ARG A 296 -28.52 -19.04 1.17
CA ARG A 296 -29.70 -19.66 0.55
C ARG A 296 -30.98 -18.89 0.90
N ALA A 297 -31.13 -18.41 2.13
CA ALA A 297 -32.29 -17.63 2.53
C ALA A 297 -32.40 -16.33 1.72
N GLN A 298 -31.29 -15.59 1.56
CA GLN A 298 -31.25 -14.37 0.74
C GLN A 298 -31.60 -14.63 -0.73
N LEU A 299 -31.11 -15.75 -1.26
CA LEU A 299 -31.42 -16.21 -2.60
C LEU A 299 -32.92 -16.55 -2.75
N VAL A 300 -33.47 -17.32 -1.82
CA VAL A 300 -34.88 -17.74 -1.84
C VAL A 300 -35.83 -16.57 -1.67
N GLU A 301 -35.52 -15.64 -0.76
CA GLU A 301 -36.30 -14.42 -0.56
C GLU A 301 -36.43 -13.62 -1.85
N ARG A 302 -35.36 -13.58 -2.66
CA ARG A 302 -35.30 -12.71 -3.84
C ARG A 302 -35.77 -13.34 -5.15
N PHE A 303 -35.58 -14.65 -5.31
CA PHE A 303 -35.88 -15.36 -6.56
C PHE A 303 -36.95 -16.45 -6.39
N GLY A 304 -37.55 -16.55 -5.20
CA GLY A 304 -38.44 -17.66 -4.84
C GLY A 304 -37.66 -18.94 -4.55
N PRO A 305 -38.33 -20.09 -4.38
CA PRO A 305 -37.66 -21.37 -4.17
C PRO A 305 -36.65 -21.65 -5.27
N ILE A 306 -35.37 -21.42 -4.98
CA ILE A 306 -34.30 -21.72 -5.92
C ILE A 306 -34.15 -23.23 -5.92
N GLY A 307 -34.68 -23.88 -6.96
CA GLY A 307 -34.23 -25.23 -7.30
C GLY A 307 -32.72 -25.16 -7.54
N ALA A 308 -31.95 -25.97 -6.81
CA ALA A 308 -30.52 -26.25 -6.98
C ALA A 308 -29.77 -25.22 -7.85
N MET A 309 -29.19 -24.15 -7.26
CA MET A 309 -28.41 -23.10 -7.95
C MET A 309 -28.84 -22.89 -9.41
N GLY A 310 -29.85 -22.03 -9.63
CA GLY A 310 -30.52 -21.79 -10.92
C GLY A 310 -29.78 -22.27 -12.18
N ALA A 311 -30.38 -23.21 -12.90
CA ALA A 311 -29.94 -23.73 -14.22
C ALA A 311 -28.62 -24.53 -14.25
N GLY A 312 -28.28 -25.27 -13.19
CA GLY A 312 -27.19 -26.26 -13.24
C GLY A 312 -25.82 -25.73 -12.82
N GLY A 313 -25.82 -24.70 -11.96
CA GLY A 313 -24.60 -24.15 -11.38
C GLY A 313 -23.72 -25.20 -10.69
N ARG A 314 -22.41 -24.94 -10.61
CA ARG A 314 -21.43 -25.80 -9.92
C ARG A 314 -20.62 -25.00 -8.91
N ALA A 315 -20.45 -25.56 -7.72
CA ALA A 315 -19.70 -24.99 -6.63
C ALA A 315 -18.33 -25.69 -6.51
N HIS A 316 -17.25 -24.95 -6.59
CA HIS A 316 -15.88 -25.46 -6.61
C HIS A 316 -15.19 -25.24 -5.26
N PHE A 317 -14.73 -26.33 -4.62
CA PHE A 317 -14.14 -26.33 -3.27
C PHE A 317 -12.66 -26.71 -3.25
N ASP A 318 -11.96 -26.37 -2.17
CA ASP A 318 -10.57 -26.72 -1.86
C ASP A 318 -10.40 -28.10 -1.16
N PHE A 319 -11.38 -29.00 -1.35
CA PHE A 319 -11.46 -30.34 -0.74
C PHE A 319 -11.70 -30.36 0.78
N GLU A 320 -12.08 -29.26 1.44
CA GLU A 320 -12.46 -29.29 2.86
C GLU A 320 -13.79 -30.06 3.07
N PRO A 321 -13.79 -31.25 3.71
CA PRO A 321 -14.99 -32.11 3.74
C PRO A 321 -16.17 -31.48 4.49
N ALA A 322 -15.89 -30.71 5.55
CA ALA A 322 -16.92 -30.03 6.32
C ALA A 322 -17.66 -28.98 5.49
N ALA A 323 -16.94 -28.21 4.67
CA ALA A 323 -17.55 -27.20 3.80
C ALA A 323 -18.34 -27.84 2.65
N VAL A 324 -17.78 -28.90 2.03
CA VAL A 324 -18.45 -29.64 0.95
C VAL A 324 -19.75 -30.28 1.45
N GLY A 325 -19.69 -31.03 2.55
CA GLY A 325 -20.85 -31.71 3.12
C GLY A 325 -21.95 -30.74 3.55
N ALA A 326 -21.56 -29.64 4.20
CA ALA A 326 -22.49 -28.58 4.59
C ALA A 326 -23.18 -27.93 3.38
N PHE A 327 -22.44 -27.69 2.30
CA PHE A 327 -23.01 -27.14 1.07
C PHE A 327 -24.03 -28.10 0.46
N GLU A 328 -23.73 -29.39 0.39
CA GLU A 328 -24.67 -30.40 -0.13
C GLU A 328 -25.91 -30.57 0.76
N ALA A 329 -25.76 -30.45 2.08
CA ALA A 329 -26.89 -30.45 3.00
C ALA A 329 -27.84 -29.27 2.77
N VAL A 330 -27.30 -28.09 2.42
CA VAL A 330 -28.09 -26.86 2.24
C VAL A 330 -28.64 -26.70 0.82
N PHE A 331 -27.84 -26.97 -0.20
CA PHE A 331 -28.19 -26.74 -1.61
C PHE A 331 -28.58 -28.00 -2.39
N GLY A 332 -28.36 -29.18 -1.81
CA GLY A 332 -28.60 -30.49 -2.43
C GLY A 332 -27.33 -31.15 -2.98
N PRO A 333 -27.37 -32.47 -3.21
CA PRO A 333 -26.22 -33.24 -3.68
C PRO A 333 -25.90 -32.96 -5.16
N ASN A 334 -24.70 -33.40 -5.61
CA ASN A 334 -24.24 -33.36 -7.01
C ASN A 334 -24.03 -31.95 -7.61
N LEU A 335 -23.92 -30.93 -6.76
CA LEU A 335 -23.60 -29.55 -7.17
C LEU A 335 -22.13 -29.18 -6.93
N THR A 336 -21.38 -30.04 -6.24
CA THR A 336 -20.01 -29.79 -5.81
C THR A 336 -19.01 -30.35 -6.83
N ASN A 337 -18.00 -29.55 -7.12
CA ASN A 337 -16.80 -29.93 -7.86
C ASN A 337 -15.60 -29.61 -7.00
N MET A 338 -14.50 -30.32 -7.25
CA MET A 338 -13.24 -30.03 -6.56
C MET A 338 -12.35 -29.16 -7.43
N CYS A 339 -11.66 -28.22 -6.80
CA CYS A 339 -10.83 -27.25 -7.50
C CYS A 339 -9.58 -27.92 -8.08
N LEU A 340 -9.46 -27.92 -9.41
CA LEU A 340 -8.31 -28.48 -10.12
C LEU A 340 -6.97 -27.84 -9.68
N PHE A 341 -6.98 -26.54 -9.36
CA PHE A 341 -5.80 -25.84 -8.86
C PHE A 341 -5.32 -26.43 -7.54
N HIS A 342 -6.22 -26.62 -6.57
CA HIS A 342 -5.89 -27.24 -5.29
C HIS A 342 -5.47 -28.70 -5.45
N TYR A 343 -6.14 -29.46 -6.32
CA TYR A 343 -5.72 -30.83 -6.65
C TYR A 343 -4.30 -30.89 -7.22
N THR A 344 -4.00 -30.03 -8.20
CA THR A 344 -2.67 -29.94 -8.81
C THR A 344 -1.61 -29.53 -7.77
N ASN A 345 -1.95 -28.63 -6.84
CA ASN A 345 -1.06 -28.28 -5.73
C ASN A 345 -0.77 -29.46 -4.80
N CYS A 346 -1.77 -30.29 -4.49
CA CYS A 346 -1.57 -31.51 -3.71
C CYS A 346 -0.64 -32.49 -4.43
N VAL A 347 -0.81 -32.67 -5.74
CA VAL A 347 0.09 -33.50 -6.57
C VAL A 347 1.52 -32.93 -6.55
N ASN A 348 1.68 -31.62 -6.73
CA ASN A 348 3.00 -30.97 -6.66
C ASN A 348 3.67 -31.12 -5.29
N LYS A 349 2.91 -31.00 -4.19
CA LYS A 349 3.43 -31.27 -2.83
C LYS A 349 3.86 -32.72 -2.67
N LYS A 350 3.12 -33.68 -3.25
CA LYS A 350 3.50 -35.10 -3.23
C LYS A 350 4.79 -35.35 -4.01
N ILE A 351 4.95 -34.76 -5.19
CA ILE A 351 6.18 -34.81 -5.99
C ILE A 351 7.37 -34.28 -5.18
N GLN A 352 7.20 -33.14 -4.52
CA GLN A 352 8.22 -32.56 -3.65
C GLN A 352 8.58 -33.48 -2.48
N GLY A 353 7.57 -34.03 -1.80
CA GLY A 353 7.77 -34.96 -0.68
C GLY A 353 8.45 -36.28 -1.07
N LEU A 354 8.36 -36.68 -2.35
CA LEU A 354 9.07 -37.83 -2.89
C LEU A 354 10.49 -37.49 -3.38
N GLY A 355 10.93 -36.23 -3.29
CA GLY A 355 12.23 -35.78 -3.83
C GLY A 355 12.29 -35.72 -5.36
N LEU A 356 11.15 -35.78 -6.05
CA LEU A 356 11.07 -35.86 -7.51
C LEU A 356 10.98 -34.49 -8.21
N SER A 357 11.16 -33.38 -7.47
CA SER A 357 11.00 -32.02 -8.01
C SER A 357 11.86 -31.75 -9.24
N THR A 358 13.17 -32.05 -9.16
CA THR A 358 14.11 -31.85 -10.27
C THR A 358 13.75 -32.76 -11.45
N THR A 359 13.50 -34.04 -11.19
CA THR A 359 13.10 -35.01 -12.23
C THR A 359 11.81 -34.59 -12.93
N TYR A 360 10.80 -34.10 -12.21
CA TYR A 360 9.55 -33.61 -12.81
C TYR A 360 9.73 -32.39 -13.70
N GLN A 361 10.73 -31.54 -13.42
CA GLN A 361 11.05 -30.36 -14.22
C GLN A 361 11.88 -30.69 -15.46
N GLU A 362 12.85 -31.61 -15.33
CA GLU A 362 13.86 -31.88 -16.35
C GLU A 362 13.51 -33.09 -17.24
N CYS A 363 12.80 -34.07 -16.71
CA CYS A 363 12.40 -35.27 -17.46
C CYS A 363 11.00 -35.09 -18.07
N ARG A 364 10.95 -34.87 -19.40
CA ARG A 364 9.69 -34.75 -20.15
C ARG A 364 8.75 -35.94 -19.94
N PHE A 365 9.30 -37.15 -19.81
CA PHE A 365 8.52 -38.36 -19.56
C PHE A 365 7.77 -38.28 -18.22
N VAL A 366 8.49 -38.03 -17.12
CA VAL A 366 7.90 -37.89 -15.78
C VAL A 366 6.91 -36.72 -15.74
N ASN A 367 7.25 -35.60 -16.38
CA ASN A 367 6.34 -34.47 -16.51
C ASN A 367 5.01 -34.86 -17.18
N ARG A 368 5.10 -35.51 -18.35
CA ARG A 368 3.93 -35.93 -19.13
C ARG A 368 3.11 -36.99 -18.38
N PHE A 369 3.76 -37.94 -17.72
CA PHE A 369 3.11 -38.95 -16.90
C PHE A 369 2.28 -38.32 -15.77
N VAL A 370 2.90 -37.45 -14.96
CA VAL A 370 2.21 -36.73 -13.89
C VAL A 370 1.05 -35.89 -14.43
N ARG A 371 1.24 -35.19 -15.55
CA ARG A 371 0.17 -34.39 -16.17
C ARG A 371 -0.99 -35.26 -16.66
N LYS A 372 -0.72 -36.44 -17.23
CA LYS A 372 -1.74 -37.41 -17.60
C LYS A 372 -2.50 -37.92 -16.37
N MET A 373 -1.80 -38.18 -15.27
CA MET A 373 -2.41 -38.58 -14.00
C MET A 373 -3.36 -37.50 -13.47
N VAL A 374 -2.94 -36.23 -13.47
CA VAL A 374 -3.79 -35.10 -13.08
C VAL A 374 -5.01 -35.00 -14.01
N ALA A 375 -4.83 -35.17 -15.31
CA ALA A 375 -5.90 -35.05 -16.31
C ALA A 375 -6.98 -36.14 -16.19
N LEU A 376 -6.76 -37.22 -15.44
CA LEU A 376 -7.79 -38.25 -15.21
C LEU A 376 -9.06 -37.68 -14.58
N CYS A 377 -8.95 -36.62 -13.77
CA CYS A 377 -10.11 -35.97 -13.15
C CYS A 377 -11.02 -35.22 -14.15
N MET A 378 -10.57 -35.04 -15.40
CA MET A 378 -11.35 -34.39 -16.46
C MET A 378 -12.17 -35.40 -17.28
N LEU A 379 -12.00 -36.70 -17.03
CA LEU A 379 -12.71 -37.75 -17.73
C LEU A 379 -14.05 -38.02 -17.05
N ASN A 380 -15.04 -38.43 -17.85
CA ASN A 380 -16.24 -39.07 -17.31
C ASN A 380 -15.85 -40.27 -16.46
N VAL A 381 -16.57 -40.49 -15.36
CA VAL A 381 -16.26 -41.53 -14.36
C VAL A 381 -16.07 -42.91 -14.99
N ASP A 382 -16.87 -43.23 -16.01
CA ASP A 382 -16.82 -44.51 -16.74
C ASP A 382 -15.50 -44.74 -17.49
N HIS A 383 -14.78 -43.67 -17.84
CA HIS A 383 -13.52 -43.72 -18.57
C HIS A 383 -12.30 -43.67 -17.67
N VAL A 384 -12.45 -43.24 -16.41
CA VAL A 384 -11.32 -43.01 -15.48
C VAL A 384 -10.51 -44.28 -15.29
N LEU A 385 -11.14 -45.43 -15.00
CA LEU A 385 -10.41 -46.68 -14.75
C LEU A 385 -9.66 -47.18 -16.00
N LYS A 386 -10.28 -47.07 -17.18
CA LYS A 386 -9.64 -47.46 -18.46
C LYS A 386 -8.43 -46.57 -18.75
N ALA A 387 -8.59 -45.26 -18.62
CA ALA A 387 -7.51 -44.30 -18.84
C ALA A 387 -6.39 -44.43 -17.80
N PHE A 388 -6.71 -44.65 -16.53
CA PHE A 388 -5.73 -44.92 -15.48
C PHE A 388 -4.87 -46.15 -15.82
N LYS A 389 -5.50 -47.26 -16.23
CA LYS A 389 -4.77 -48.46 -16.68
C LYS A 389 -3.82 -48.13 -17.83
N LEU A 390 -4.29 -47.40 -18.85
CA LEU A 390 -3.46 -46.95 -19.97
C LEU A 390 -2.27 -46.09 -19.52
N VAL A 391 -2.47 -45.17 -18.56
CA VAL A 391 -1.39 -44.34 -18.01
C VAL A 391 -0.38 -45.19 -17.24
N CYS A 392 -0.85 -46.18 -16.48
CA CYS A 392 -0.01 -47.09 -15.69
C CYS A 392 0.71 -48.17 -16.52
N THR A 393 0.21 -48.53 -17.72
CA THR A 393 0.86 -49.50 -18.62
C THR A 393 1.97 -48.90 -19.48
N VAL A 394 2.12 -47.56 -19.48
CA VAL A 394 3.25 -46.87 -20.12
C VAL A 394 4.38 -46.51 -19.12
N PRO A 395 5.11 -47.49 -18.55
CA PRO A 395 6.45 -47.23 -18.01
C PRO A 395 7.60 -47.79 -18.87
N SER A 396 7.36 -48.69 -19.83
CA SER A 396 8.42 -49.44 -20.54
C SER A 396 8.68 -49.02 -21.97
N GLU A 397 7.73 -48.34 -22.62
CA GLU A 397 7.92 -47.81 -23.97
C GLU A 397 8.30 -46.34 -23.86
N LEU A 398 9.59 -46.11 -23.56
CA LEU A 398 10.26 -44.93 -24.06
C LEU A 398 10.09 -44.99 -25.58
N ASP A 399 9.22 -44.15 -26.14
CA ASP A 399 9.16 -43.87 -27.57
C ASP A 399 10.62 -43.79 -28.04
N GLY A 400 11.05 -44.75 -28.86
CA GLY A 400 12.45 -44.95 -29.24
C GLY A 400 13.08 -43.80 -30.02
N ASN A 401 12.43 -42.64 -30.08
CA ASN A 401 12.80 -41.47 -30.86
C ASN A 401 12.88 -40.15 -30.05
N GLU A 402 12.67 -40.16 -28.73
CA GLU A 402 12.99 -39.00 -27.88
C GLU A 402 14.02 -39.43 -26.81
N GLU A 403 15.27 -38.99 -26.97
CA GLU A 403 16.33 -39.21 -25.98
C GLU A 403 15.86 -38.73 -24.60
N CYS A 404 15.53 -39.65 -23.68
CA CYS A 404 15.43 -39.27 -22.28
C CYS A 404 16.85 -38.93 -21.80
N PRO A 405 17.13 -37.72 -21.29
CA PRO A 405 18.44 -37.42 -20.69
C PRO A 405 18.75 -38.28 -19.45
N CYS A 406 17.79 -39.10 -19.02
CA CYS A 406 17.89 -40.04 -17.92
C CYS A 406 18.37 -41.44 -18.31
N ARG A 407 18.56 -41.74 -19.61
CA ARG A 407 18.80 -43.10 -20.12
C ARG A 407 20.06 -43.77 -19.52
N ASP A 408 21.04 -42.97 -19.12
CA ASP A 408 22.32 -43.44 -18.56
C ASP A 408 22.38 -43.37 -17.01
N THR A 409 21.31 -42.90 -16.36
CA THR A 409 21.21 -42.89 -14.89
C THR A 409 20.29 -44.00 -14.42
N PRO A 410 20.73 -44.91 -13.53
CA PRO A 410 19.85 -45.92 -12.96
C PRO A 410 18.69 -45.23 -12.24
N HIS A 411 17.47 -45.44 -12.75
CA HIS A 411 16.28 -44.97 -12.07
C HIS A 411 16.15 -45.71 -10.73
N PRO A 412 16.04 -45.00 -9.58
CA PRO A 412 15.59 -45.66 -8.38
C PRO A 412 14.21 -46.24 -8.68
N ALA A 413 14.03 -47.54 -8.41
CA ALA A 413 12.73 -48.18 -8.53
C ALA A 413 11.69 -47.30 -7.83
N LEU A 414 10.71 -46.80 -8.59
CA LEU A 414 9.59 -46.07 -8.00
C LEU A 414 8.89 -47.06 -7.05
N PRO A 415 8.83 -46.78 -5.73
CA PRO A 415 8.03 -47.60 -4.84
C PRO A 415 6.57 -47.45 -5.28
N LEU A 416 5.98 -48.58 -5.70
CA LEU A 416 4.56 -48.69 -6.04
C LEU A 416 3.66 -48.33 -4.87
#